data_AF-A0A1M5Y4V6-F1
#
_entry.id   AF-A0A1M5Y4V6-F1
#
_cell.length_a   1.000
_cell.length_b   1.000
_cell.length_c   1.000
_cell.angle_alpha   90.00
_cell.angle_beta   90.00
_cell.angle_gamma   90.00
#
_symmetry.space_group_name_H-M   'P 1'
#
loop_
_entity.id
_entity.type
_entity.pdbx_description
1 polymer ?
#
loop_
_entity_poly.entity_id
_entity_poly.type
_entity_poly.pdbx_seq_one_letter_code
_entity_poly.pdbx_strand_id
1 'polypeptide(L)'
;MKIIKKAFSIVLVLMLLFSLGVSANAAEKKEDKYVSAGQIKKEIETLYKKYNTQCDIIEFNQNVKYTGDEVDLELQKLEESLASYEYFIDAGEADAKESMINWVYTKTYTTYANISNGALGNATIELKCSGTIYDGTSTFTDISNISTRQYGSAFNFVSWNQYKSGYNYLENKKKADVWAEGTLVTEAYILGQKIRTTLNHGIGMIIQAG
;
A
#
# COMPACT_ATOMS: atom_id res chain seq x y z
N MET A 1 -37.08 -12.75 7.40
CA MET A 1 -36.21 -13.93 7.63
C MET A 1 -34.86 -13.41 8.14
N LYS A 2 -34.49 -13.74 9.39
CA LYS A 2 -33.20 -13.38 10.03
C LYS A 2 -32.05 -14.13 9.31
N ILE A 3 -30.82 -13.61 9.22
CA ILE A 3 -29.77 -13.75 10.25
C ILE A 3 -28.70 -12.64 10.12
N ILE A 4 -28.22 -12.23 11.29
CA ILE A 4 -27.21 -11.26 11.72
C ILE A 4 -25.80 -11.50 11.18
N LYS A 5 -25.05 -10.43 10.85
CA LYS A 5 -23.62 -10.18 11.20
C LYS A 5 -23.38 -8.66 11.10
N LYS A 6 -22.63 -7.92 11.91
CA LYS A 6 -21.98 -8.04 13.22
C LYS A 6 -21.55 -6.58 13.54
N ALA A 7 -21.56 -6.19 14.82
CA ALA A 7 -21.22 -4.84 15.28
C ALA A 7 -19.79 -4.42 14.89
N PHE A 8 -19.63 -3.23 14.30
CA PHE A 8 -18.36 -2.49 14.26
C PHE A 8 -18.34 -1.51 15.42
N SER A 9 -17.75 -1.95 16.52
CA SER A 9 -17.21 -1.06 17.54
C SER A 9 -16.11 -1.84 18.24
N ILE A 10 -14.89 -1.31 18.21
CA ILE A 10 -13.91 -1.28 19.31
C ILE A 10 -12.57 -0.74 18.74
N VAL A 11 -12.28 0.50 19.12
CA VAL A 11 -10.99 1.02 19.62
C VAL A 11 -9.74 0.72 18.78
N LEU A 12 -9.22 1.76 18.11
CA LEU A 12 -7.79 1.90 17.83
C LEU A 12 -7.26 3.22 18.42
N VAL A 13 -7.37 3.35 19.74
CA VAL A 13 -6.52 4.24 20.53
C VAL A 13 -5.55 3.31 21.27
N LEU A 14 -4.36 3.14 20.71
CA LEU A 14 -3.19 2.60 21.39
C LEU A 14 -1.96 3.38 20.93
N MET A 15 -2.02 4.70 21.15
CA MET A 15 -0.83 5.46 21.51
C MET A 15 -0.66 5.35 23.03
N LEU A 16 0.60 5.20 23.46
CA LEU A 16 1.10 5.38 24.84
C LEU A 16 0.80 4.28 25.87
N LEU A 17 1.61 3.22 25.84
CA LEU A 17 2.11 2.56 27.05
C LEU A 17 3.63 2.29 26.93
N PHE A 18 4.41 3.37 26.78
CA PHE A 18 5.75 3.41 27.36
C PHE A 18 5.59 3.81 28.83
N SER A 19 5.44 2.84 29.73
CA SER A 19 5.95 2.93 31.12
C SER A 19 5.48 1.73 31.97
N LEU A 20 6.48 1.06 32.55
CA LEU A 20 6.45 0.30 33.82
C LEU A 20 5.73 -1.06 33.82
N GLY A 21 6.53 -2.09 33.58
CA GLY A 21 6.27 -3.47 34.00
C GLY A 21 7.61 -4.18 34.24
N VAL A 22 8.23 -3.91 35.39
CA VAL A 22 9.31 -4.73 35.94
C VAL A 22 8.68 -6.06 36.35
N SER A 23 8.83 -7.10 35.52
CA SER A 23 8.74 -8.48 35.97
C SER A 23 10.16 -9.04 36.03
N ALA A 24 10.71 -9.01 37.24
CA ALA A 24 11.87 -9.80 37.60
C ALA A 24 11.49 -11.28 37.54
N ASN A 25 11.68 -11.89 36.37
CA ASN A 25 11.85 -13.34 36.28
C ASN A 25 13.34 -13.63 36.28
N ALA A 26 13.72 -14.54 37.17
CA ALA A 26 15.08 -14.95 37.43
C ALA A 26 15.85 -15.21 36.13
N ALA A 27 16.99 -14.54 36.02
CA ALA A 27 17.95 -14.71 34.95
C ALA A 27 18.50 -16.14 34.98
N GLU A 28 17.97 -17.03 34.16
CA GLU A 28 18.86 -17.94 33.44
C GLU A 28 19.58 -17.08 32.40
N LYS A 29 20.86 -16.78 32.66
CA LYS A 29 21.77 -16.34 31.61
C LYS A 29 21.86 -17.47 30.58
N LYS A 30 20.94 -17.49 29.62
CA LYS A 30 21.30 -17.93 28.27
C LYS A 30 22.39 -16.95 27.85
N GLU A 31 23.56 -17.47 27.50
CA GLU A 31 24.44 -16.71 26.64
C GLU A 31 23.63 -16.44 25.37
N ASP A 32 23.03 -15.26 25.25
CA ASP A 32 22.33 -14.84 24.07
C ASP A 32 23.37 -14.74 22.95
N LYS A 33 23.51 -15.83 22.23
CA LYS A 33 24.38 -15.94 21.08
C LYS A 33 23.81 -15.01 20.02
N TYR A 34 24.40 -13.83 19.90
CA TYR A 34 24.02 -12.86 18.88
C TYR A 34 24.05 -13.50 17.49
N VAL A 35 23.02 -13.20 16.71
CA VAL A 35 22.94 -13.60 15.32
C VAL A 35 23.90 -12.73 14.50
N SER A 36 24.65 -13.35 13.59
CA SER A 36 25.56 -12.59 12.73
C SER A 36 24.77 -11.72 11.75
N ALA A 37 25.27 -10.53 11.43
CA ALA A 37 24.66 -9.64 10.43
C ALA A 37 24.44 -10.35 9.07
N GLY A 38 25.35 -11.25 8.68
CA GLY A 38 25.22 -12.03 7.45
C GLY A 38 24.07 -13.04 7.49
N GLN A 39 23.79 -13.62 8.66
CA GLN A 39 22.64 -14.50 8.85
C GLN A 39 21.32 -13.70 8.80
N ILE A 40 21.26 -12.56 9.50
CA ILE A 40 20.10 -11.64 9.45
C ILE A 40 19.79 -11.24 8.00
N LYS A 41 20.81 -10.84 7.23
CA LYS A 41 20.67 -10.53 5.81
C LYS A 41 20.04 -11.68 5.03
N LYS A 42 20.55 -12.90 5.20
CA LYS A 42 20.07 -14.07 4.48
C LYS A 42 18.62 -14.40 4.81
N GLU A 43 18.22 -14.27 6.07
CA GLU A 43 16.86 -14.54 6.53
C GLU A 43 15.86 -13.54 5.95
N ILE A 44 16.22 -12.24 5.93
CA ILE A 44 15.45 -11.18 5.28
C ILE A 44 15.30 -11.48 3.78
N GLU A 45 16.40 -11.71 3.06
CA GLU A 45 16.36 -12.02 1.62
C GLU A 45 15.52 -13.27 1.31
N THR A 46 15.60 -14.28 2.18
CA THR A 46 14.81 -15.51 2.05
C THR A 46 13.31 -15.24 2.22
N LEU A 47 12.93 -14.43 3.20
CA LEU A 47 11.54 -14.06 3.44
C LEU A 47 10.96 -13.28 2.25
N TYR A 48 11.65 -12.26 1.75
CA TYR A 48 11.17 -11.49 0.60
C TYR A 48 11.08 -12.34 -0.68
N LYS A 49 12.03 -13.25 -0.88
CA LYS A 49 11.99 -14.22 -1.99
C LYS A 49 10.78 -15.16 -1.89
N LYS A 50 10.38 -15.57 -0.69
CA LYS A 50 9.18 -16.42 -0.47
C LYS A 50 7.91 -15.78 -1.03
N TYR A 51 7.80 -14.45 -0.97
CA TYR A 51 6.63 -13.68 -1.44
C TYR A 51 6.82 -13.07 -2.83
N ASN A 52 7.90 -13.44 -3.55
CA ASN A 52 8.25 -12.90 -4.87
C ASN A 52 8.36 -11.36 -4.90
N THR A 53 8.83 -10.77 -3.80
CA THR A 53 9.02 -9.34 -3.63
C THR A 53 10.49 -8.97 -3.83
N GLN A 54 10.76 -7.93 -4.63
CA GLN A 54 12.12 -7.42 -4.79
C GLN A 54 12.54 -6.64 -3.54
N CYS A 55 13.65 -7.06 -2.92
CA CYS A 55 14.24 -6.46 -1.73
C CYS A 55 15.75 -6.29 -1.94
N ASP A 56 16.23 -5.05 -1.79
CA ASP A 56 17.64 -4.70 -1.88
C ASP A 56 18.12 -4.21 -0.50
N ILE A 57 19.16 -4.85 0.05
CA ILE A 57 19.84 -4.33 1.25
C ILE A 57 20.86 -3.28 0.78
N ILE A 58 20.52 -2.01 0.99
CA ILE A 58 21.29 -0.87 0.50
C ILE A 58 22.30 -0.33 1.51
N GLU A 59 22.15 -0.66 2.80
CA GLU A 59 23.16 -0.40 3.82
C GLU A 59 23.28 -1.63 4.73
N PHE A 60 24.52 -2.14 4.84
CA PHE A 60 24.82 -3.34 5.62
C PHE A 60 25.62 -2.99 6.87
N ASN A 61 24.97 -3.00 8.04
CA ASN A 61 25.64 -2.74 9.30
C ASN A 61 26.17 -4.05 9.89
N GLN A 62 27.50 -4.23 9.86
CA GLN A 62 28.18 -5.42 10.38
C GLN A 62 28.24 -5.49 11.91
N ASN A 63 27.99 -4.37 12.59
CA ASN A 63 28.13 -4.25 14.04
C ASN A 63 26.79 -4.44 14.78
N VAL A 64 25.73 -4.85 14.07
CA VAL A 64 24.43 -5.12 14.70
C VAL A 64 24.53 -6.32 15.64
N LYS A 65 23.81 -6.22 16.75
CA LYS A 65 23.76 -7.25 17.79
C LYS A 65 22.30 -7.49 18.13
N TYR A 66 21.73 -8.53 17.53
CA TYR A 66 20.39 -9.00 17.83
C TYR A 66 20.46 -10.45 18.31
N THR A 67 19.64 -10.79 19.28
CA THR A 67 19.45 -12.18 19.72
C THR A 67 18.62 -12.94 18.69
N GLY A 68 18.62 -14.28 18.76
CA GLY A 68 17.76 -15.09 17.88
C GLY A 68 16.29 -14.71 18.02
N ASP A 69 15.81 -14.56 19.26
CA ASP A 69 14.41 -14.23 19.55
C ASP A 69 14.01 -12.85 19.01
N GLU A 70 14.92 -11.86 19.05
CA GLU A 70 14.68 -10.53 18.46
C GLU A 70 14.56 -10.59 16.94
N VAL A 71 15.41 -11.39 16.29
CA VAL A 71 15.38 -11.58 14.84
C VAL A 71 14.11 -12.31 14.42
N ASP A 72 13.76 -13.41 15.09
CA ASP A 72 12.56 -14.20 14.80
C ASP A 72 11.28 -13.37 14.94
N LEU A 73 11.20 -12.55 16.00
CA LEU A 73 10.05 -11.68 16.22
C LEU A 73 9.87 -10.64 15.11
N GLU A 74 10.95 -9.99 14.67
CA GLU A 74 10.88 -9.00 13.60
C GLU A 74 10.59 -9.66 12.23
N LEU A 75 11.15 -10.84 11.96
CA LEU A 75 10.83 -11.61 10.77
C LEU A 75 9.36 -12.04 10.73
N GLN A 76 8.78 -12.44 11.86
CA GLN A 76 7.36 -12.78 11.95
C GLN A 76 6.47 -11.58 11.61
N LYS A 77 6.77 -10.39 12.16
CA LYS A 77 6.02 -9.16 11.84
C LYS A 77 6.10 -8.81 10.34
N LEU A 78 7.27 -8.99 9.74
CA LEU A 78 7.47 -8.77 8.31
C LEU A 78 6.67 -9.76 7.48
N GLU A 79 6.68 -11.03 7.87
CA GLU A 79 5.96 -12.11 7.19
C GLU A 79 4.45 -11.89 7.21
N GLU A 80 3.89 -11.56 8.38
CA GLU A 80 2.46 -11.25 8.52
C GLU A 80 2.03 -10.13 7.58
N SER A 81 2.88 -9.11 7.44
CA SER A 81 2.57 -7.96 6.59
C SER A 81 2.74 -8.23 5.09
N LEU A 82 3.73 -9.05 4.70
CA LEU A 82 3.88 -9.52 3.32
C LEU A 82 2.73 -10.45 2.91
N ALA A 83 2.21 -11.25 3.84
CA ALA A 83 1.09 -12.15 3.59
C ALA A 83 -0.26 -11.43 3.41
N SER A 84 -0.43 -10.24 3.98
CA SER A 84 -1.65 -9.43 3.87
C SER A 84 -1.67 -8.48 2.66
N TYR A 85 -0.72 -8.61 1.74
CA TYR A 85 -0.55 -7.71 0.61
C TYR A 85 -1.64 -7.92 -0.47
N GLU A 86 -2.34 -6.84 -0.84
CA GLU A 86 -3.29 -6.81 -1.96
C GLU A 86 -2.67 -6.07 -3.15
N TYR A 87 -2.63 -6.75 -4.30
CA TYR A 87 -2.09 -6.21 -5.55
C TYR A 87 -2.95 -5.11 -6.17
N PHE A 88 -4.25 -5.12 -5.90
CA PHE A 88 -5.23 -4.23 -6.50
C PHE A 88 -6.19 -3.69 -5.45
N ILE A 89 -6.32 -2.37 -5.40
CA ILE A 89 -7.23 -1.68 -4.48
C ILE A 89 -8.29 -0.97 -5.32
N ASP A 90 -9.55 -1.39 -5.17
CA ASP A 90 -10.70 -0.65 -5.65
C ASP A 90 -10.97 0.49 -4.66
N ALA A 91 -10.70 1.72 -5.10
CA ALA A 91 -10.78 2.87 -4.23
C ALA A 91 -12.21 3.46 -4.14
N GLY A 92 -13.22 2.82 -4.74
CA GLY A 92 -14.63 3.21 -4.61
C GLY A 92 -15.03 4.42 -5.45
N GLU A 93 -16.20 5.01 -5.14
CA GLU A 93 -16.81 6.12 -5.90
C GLU A 93 -15.93 7.38 -5.93
N ALA A 94 -15.79 7.99 -7.11
CA ALA A 94 -14.91 9.13 -7.35
C ALA A 94 -15.62 10.48 -7.20
N ASP A 95 -14.91 11.47 -6.65
CA ASP A 95 -15.39 12.87 -6.58
C ASP A 95 -15.39 13.52 -7.98
N ALA A 96 -16.44 14.28 -8.31
CA ALA A 96 -16.64 14.88 -9.63
C ALA A 96 -16.66 16.43 -9.63
N LYS A 97 -16.08 17.06 -10.66
CA LYS A 97 -16.21 18.50 -10.98
C LYS A 97 -16.56 18.70 -12.46
N GLU A 98 -17.52 19.59 -12.75
CA GLU A 98 -18.14 19.75 -14.08
C GLU A 98 -17.82 21.10 -14.76
N SER A 99 -17.75 21.09 -16.10
CA SER A 99 -17.76 22.28 -16.96
C SER A 99 -18.46 21.97 -18.30
N MET A 100 -19.40 22.82 -18.75
CA MET A 100 -20.34 22.50 -19.83
C MET A 100 -20.16 23.37 -21.09
N ILE A 101 -20.14 22.74 -22.28
CA ILE A 101 -20.19 23.40 -23.59
C ILE A 101 -21.00 22.52 -24.58
N ASN A 102 -22.11 23.02 -25.15
CA ASN A 102 -22.84 22.35 -26.24
C ASN A 102 -23.26 20.89 -25.97
N TRP A 103 -23.97 20.62 -24.86
CA TRP A 103 -24.42 19.27 -24.45
C TRP A 103 -23.31 18.25 -24.22
N VAL A 104 -22.05 18.69 -24.28
CA VAL A 104 -20.88 17.92 -23.91
C VAL A 104 -20.24 18.61 -22.71
N TYR A 105 -19.95 17.86 -21.67
CA TYR A 105 -19.25 18.38 -20.52
C TYR A 105 -18.13 17.44 -20.12
N THR A 106 -17.11 17.97 -19.45
CA THR A 106 -16.02 17.16 -18.90
C THR A 106 -16.15 17.11 -17.38
N LYS A 107 -16.19 15.88 -16.85
CA LYS A 107 -16.10 15.59 -15.42
C LYS A 107 -14.66 15.15 -15.09
N THR A 108 -14.09 15.72 -14.04
CA THR A 108 -12.84 15.21 -13.45
C THR A 108 -13.18 14.24 -12.33
N TYR A 109 -12.66 13.02 -12.39
CA TYR A 109 -12.84 11.99 -11.36
C TYR A 109 -11.54 11.79 -10.59
N THR A 110 -11.65 11.66 -9.28
CA THR A 110 -10.50 11.43 -8.40
C THR A 110 -10.85 10.39 -7.34
N THR A 111 -9.92 9.47 -7.08
CA THR A 111 -9.99 8.53 -5.98
C THR A 111 -8.63 8.41 -5.29
N TYR A 112 -8.59 7.78 -4.12
CA TYR A 112 -7.38 7.59 -3.33
C TYR A 112 -7.25 6.15 -2.84
N ALA A 113 -6.11 5.53 -3.10
CA ALA A 113 -5.78 4.20 -2.59
C ALA A 113 -4.55 4.26 -1.69
N ASN A 114 -4.60 3.58 -0.54
CA ASN A 114 -3.41 3.37 0.27
C ASN A 114 -2.72 2.09 -0.20
N ILE A 115 -1.61 2.22 -0.91
CA ILE A 115 -0.80 1.08 -1.35
C ILE A 115 0.37 0.87 -0.40
N SER A 116 0.75 -0.39 -0.18
CA SER A 116 1.68 -0.78 0.87
C SER A 116 2.67 -1.83 0.40
N ASN A 117 3.95 -1.64 0.68
CA ASN A 117 4.98 -2.67 0.57
C ASN A 117 5.06 -3.53 1.84
N GLY A 118 3.94 -3.70 2.53
CA GLY A 118 3.85 -4.30 3.85
C GLY A 118 4.42 -3.40 4.96
N ALA A 119 5.06 -4.01 5.96
CA ALA A 119 5.55 -3.33 7.16
C ALA A 119 6.64 -2.29 6.87
N LEU A 120 7.23 -2.36 5.66
CA LEU A 120 8.30 -1.48 5.24
C LEU A 120 7.84 -0.08 4.89
N GLY A 121 6.59 0.11 4.49
CA GLY A 121 6.15 1.43 4.04
C GLY A 121 4.89 1.39 3.22
N ASN A 122 4.22 2.53 3.18
CA ASN A 122 3.01 2.73 2.41
C ASN A 122 2.95 4.17 1.90
N ALA A 123 2.09 4.38 0.92
CA ALA A 123 1.73 5.71 0.45
C ALA A 123 0.27 5.73 0.02
N THR A 124 -0.40 6.82 0.33
CA THR A 124 -1.67 7.13 -0.34
C THR A 124 -1.37 7.70 -1.71
N ILE A 125 -1.96 7.09 -2.74
CA ILE A 125 -1.84 7.47 -4.14
C ILE A 125 -3.21 7.96 -4.62
N GLU A 126 -3.21 9.16 -5.17
CA GLU A 126 -4.35 9.72 -5.90
C GLU A 126 -4.36 9.13 -7.31
N LEU A 127 -5.50 8.60 -7.75
CA LEU A 127 -5.78 8.29 -9.15
C LEU A 127 -6.80 9.30 -9.67
N LYS A 128 -6.49 9.92 -10.80
CA LYS A 128 -7.30 10.96 -11.43
C LYS A 128 -7.49 10.69 -12.91
N CYS A 129 -8.68 10.98 -13.43
CA CYS A 129 -8.92 11.03 -14.87
C CYS A 129 -9.94 12.11 -15.25
N SER A 130 -10.10 12.34 -16.54
CA SER A 130 -11.15 13.17 -17.12
C SER A 130 -12.08 12.30 -17.96
N GLY A 131 -13.39 12.42 -17.76
CA GLY A 131 -14.41 11.81 -18.62
C GLY A 131 -15.17 12.90 -19.36
N THR A 132 -15.19 12.84 -20.69
CA THR A 132 -16.05 13.69 -21.51
C THR A 132 -17.37 12.97 -21.73
N ILE A 133 -18.48 13.66 -21.48
CA ILE A 133 -19.83 13.09 -21.42
C ILE A 133 -20.74 13.84 -22.36
N TYR A 134 -21.53 13.09 -23.11
CA TYR A 134 -22.66 13.63 -23.85
C TYR A 134 -23.91 13.57 -22.97
N ASP A 135 -24.43 14.75 -22.64
CA ASP A 135 -25.54 14.94 -21.69
C ASP A 135 -26.84 14.31 -22.18
N GLY A 136 -27.11 14.36 -23.49
CA GLY A 136 -28.34 13.84 -24.08
C GLY A 136 -28.59 12.34 -23.87
N THR A 137 -27.54 11.55 -23.61
CA THR A 137 -27.64 10.11 -23.29
C THR A 137 -27.00 9.74 -21.96
N SER A 138 -26.39 10.69 -21.27
CA SER A 138 -25.56 10.48 -20.06
C SER A 138 -24.53 9.35 -20.28
N THR A 139 -23.76 9.45 -21.35
CA THR A 139 -22.72 8.47 -21.71
C THR A 139 -21.38 9.13 -21.95
N PHE A 140 -20.31 8.44 -21.59
CA PHE A 140 -18.96 8.84 -21.93
C PHE A 140 -18.73 8.81 -23.46
N THR A 141 -18.18 9.89 -23.99
CA THR A 141 -17.64 9.97 -25.34
C THR A 141 -16.14 9.69 -25.36
N ASP A 142 -15.42 10.10 -24.31
CA ASP A 142 -13.98 9.91 -24.14
C ASP A 142 -13.58 9.81 -22.65
N ILE A 143 -12.47 9.12 -22.38
CA ILE A 143 -11.79 9.12 -21.07
C ILE A 143 -10.30 9.38 -21.32
N SER A 144 -9.76 10.38 -20.64
CA SER A 144 -8.38 10.84 -20.85
C SER A 144 -7.72 11.29 -19.55
N ASN A 145 -6.45 11.71 -19.64
CA ASN A 145 -5.67 12.27 -18.54
C ASN A 145 -5.58 11.35 -17.30
N ILE A 146 -5.54 10.03 -17.52
CA ILE A 146 -5.39 9.05 -16.44
C ILE A 146 -3.98 9.19 -15.85
N SER A 147 -3.92 9.65 -14.62
CA SER A 147 -2.67 9.96 -13.94
C SER A 147 -2.76 9.62 -12.47
N THR A 148 -1.60 9.34 -11.89
CA THR A 148 -1.45 9.07 -10.47
C THR A 148 -0.33 9.90 -9.88
N ARG A 149 -0.46 10.21 -8.59
CA ARG A 149 0.60 10.86 -7.81
C ARG A 149 0.50 10.46 -6.35
N GLN A 150 1.60 10.56 -5.63
CA GLN A 150 1.56 10.49 -4.18
C GLN A 150 0.74 11.66 -3.64
N TYR A 151 -0.18 11.37 -2.71
CA TYR A 151 -1.05 12.35 -2.08
C TYR A 151 -1.20 12.05 -0.59
N GLY A 152 -1.09 13.08 0.25
CA GLY A 152 -1.34 12.95 1.69
C GLY A 152 -0.29 12.09 2.40
N SER A 153 -0.76 11.17 3.26
CA SER A 153 0.08 10.38 4.15
C SER A 153 0.97 9.37 3.42
N ALA A 154 2.20 9.23 3.92
CA ALA A 154 3.14 8.21 3.49
C ALA A 154 4.07 7.83 4.65
N PHE A 155 4.48 6.57 4.70
CA PHE A 155 5.44 6.04 5.67
C PHE A 155 6.57 5.34 4.90
N ASN A 156 7.83 5.71 5.20
CA ASN A 156 9.03 5.15 4.55
C ASN A 156 9.00 5.21 3.01
N PHE A 157 8.23 6.16 2.45
CA PHE A 157 8.07 6.34 1.02
C PHE A 157 9.31 6.97 0.41
N VAL A 158 9.75 6.41 -0.72
CA VAL A 158 10.81 6.99 -1.55
C VAL A 158 10.22 7.54 -2.84
N SER A 159 9.46 6.72 -3.57
CA SER A 159 8.89 7.13 -4.85
C SER A 159 7.69 6.30 -5.27
N TRP A 160 6.85 6.90 -6.10
CA TRP A 160 5.83 6.24 -6.89
C TRP A 160 6.08 6.59 -8.37
N ASN A 161 6.09 5.58 -9.24
CA ASN A 161 6.23 5.78 -10.67
C ASN A 161 5.17 5.01 -11.45
N GLN A 162 4.22 5.74 -12.06
CA GLN A 162 3.25 5.16 -12.97
C GLN A 162 3.94 4.72 -14.26
N TYR A 163 3.69 3.50 -14.69
CA TYR A 163 4.21 2.99 -15.97
C TYR A 163 3.12 2.55 -16.95
N LYS A 164 1.87 2.44 -16.50
CA LYS A 164 0.73 2.03 -17.34
C LYS A 164 -0.59 2.57 -16.80
N SER A 165 -1.54 2.80 -17.69
CA SER A 165 -2.92 3.18 -17.35
C SER A 165 -3.87 2.84 -18.48
N GLY A 166 -5.16 2.72 -18.16
CA GLY A 166 -6.18 2.46 -19.15
C GLY A 166 -7.59 2.50 -18.58
N TYR A 167 -8.56 2.21 -19.43
CA TYR A 167 -9.96 2.15 -19.05
C TYR A 167 -10.74 1.17 -19.92
N ASN A 168 -11.87 0.70 -19.40
CA ASN A 168 -12.85 -0.09 -20.14
C ASN A 168 -14.24 0.51 -19.95
N TYR A 169 -14.96 0.73 -21.05
CA TYR A 169 -16.37 1.13 -20.96
C TYR A 169 -17.24 -0.03 -20.50
N LEU A 170 -18.22 0.31 -19.67
CA LEU A 170 -19.22 -0.61 -19.13
C LEU A 170 -20.61 -0.05 -19.43
N GLU A 171 -21.62 -0.91 -19.39
CA GLU A 171 -23.05 -0.51 -19.46
C GLU A 171 -23.36 0.50 -20.59
N ASN A 172 -22.97 0.20 -21.84
CA ASN A 172 -23.13 1.08 -22.99
C ASN A 172 -22.53 2.49 -22.77
N LYS A 173 -21.33 2.54 -22.17
CA LYS A 173 -20.58 3.77 -21.86
C LYS A 173 -21.24 4.66 -20.80
N LYS A 174 -22.17 4.14 -20.00
CA LYS A 174 -22.69 4.86 -18.82
C LYS A 174 -21.73 4.81 -17.64
N LYS A 175 -20.88 3.78 -17.61
CA LYS A 175 -19.82 3.59 -16.62
C LYS A 175 -18.50 3.29 -17.31
N ALA A 176 -17.41 3.46 -16.57
CA ALA A 176 -16.12 2.95 -16.97
C ALA A 176 -15.32 2.48 -15.77
N ASP A 177 -14.58 1.41 -15.95
CA ASP A 177 -13.49 1.00 -15.07
C ASP A 177 -12.22 1.71 -15.54
N VAL A 178 -11.60 2.50 -14.67
CA VAL A 178 -10.38 3.26 -14.94
C VAL A 178 -9.30 2.78 -13.99
N TRP A 179 -8.12 2.45 -14.51
CA TRP A 179 -7.04 1.88 -13.74
C TRP A 179 -5.68 2.45 -14.12
N ALA A 180 -4.75 2.36 -13.17
CA ALA A 180 -3.34 2.65 -13.36
C ALA A 180 -2.46 1.62 -12.64
N GLU A 181 -1.32 1.28 -13.23
CA GLU A 181 -0.29 0.46 -12.61
C GLU A 181 0.97 1.32 -12.40
N GLY A 182 1.59 1.16 -11.24
CA GLY A 182 2.82 1.87 -10.90
C GLY A 182 3.66 1.10 -9.90
N THR A 183 4.88 1.58 -9.71
CA THR A 183 5.86 0.98 -8.81
C THR A 183 6.02 1.84 -7.57
N LEU A 184 5.80 1.24 -6.40
CA LEU A 184 6.06 1.84 -5.09
C LEU A 184 7.43 1.40 -4.58
N VAL A 185 8.26 2.39 -4.26
CA VAL A 185 9.56 2.20 -3.62
C VAL A 185 9.49 2.70 -2.19
N THR A 186 9.87 1.85 -1.24
CA THR A 186 9.96 2.19 0.18
C THR A 186 11.33 1.84 0.74
N GLU A 187 11.76 2.57 1.78
CA GLU A 187 13.01 2.35 2.48
C GLU A 187 12.82 2.40 4.00
N ALA A 188 13.28 1.38 4.70
CA ALA A 188 13.25 1.32 6.17
C ALA A 188 14.54 0.72 6.74
N TYR A 189 14.74 0.92 8.05
CA TYR A 189 15.75 0.19 8.81
C TYR A 189 15.08 -0.98 9.53
N ILE A 190 15.54 -2.20 9.25
CA ILE A 190 15.12 -3.43 9.93
C ILE A 190 16.36 -4.11 10.45
N LEU A 191 16.38 -4.42 11.74
CA LEU A 191 17.49 -5.12 12.38
C LEU A 191 18.85 -4.47 12.04
N GLY A 192 18.87 -3.13 12.04
CA GLY A 192 20.02 -2.28 11.71
C GLY A 192 20.48 -2.32 10.25
N GLN A 193 19.73 -2.97 9.35
CA GLN A 193 19.98 -2.98 7.91
C GLN A 193 19.03 -2.00 7.21
N LYS A 194 19.55 -1.16 6.31
CA LYS A 194 18.70 -0.32 5.47
C LYS A 194 18.23 -1.14 4.27
N ILE A 195 16.93 -1.30 4.15
CA ILE A 195 16.30 -2.13 3.13
C ILE A 195 15.47 -1.23 2.23
N ARG A 196 15.61 -1.43 0.92
CA ARG A 196 14.74 -0.90 -0.11
C ARG A 196 13.85 -2.01 -0.65
N THR A 197 12.54 -1.78 -0.69
CA THR A 197 11.60 -2.68 -1.33
C THR A 197 10.90 -1.99 -2.48
N THR A 198 10.75 -2.76 -3.56
CA THR A 198 10.16 -2.31 -4.82
C THR A 198 9.05 -3.27 -5.20
N LEU A 199 7.81 -2.77 -5.27
CA LEU A 199 6.65 -3.56 -5.67
C LEU A 199 5.76 -2.80 -6.65
N ASN A 200 5.16 -3.56 -7.55
CA ASN A 200 4.17 -3.06 -8.50
C ASN A 200 2.77 -3.17 -7.90
N HIS A 201 1.99 -2.11 -8.02
CA HIS A 201 0.62 -2.04 -7.52
C HIS A 201 -0.32 -1.60 -8.63
N GLY A 202 -1.55 -2.10 -8.60
CA GLY A 202 -2.66 -1.62 -9.40
C GLY A 202 -3.65 -0.82 -8.56
N ILE A 203 -4.16 0.28 -9.10
CA ILE A 203 -5.21 1.10 -8.50
C ILE A 203 -6.32 1.26 -9.52
N GLY A 204 -7.57 1.11 -9.08
CA GLY A 204 -8.74 1.28 -9.94
C GLY A 204 -9.83 2.14 -9.31
N MET A 205 -10.70 2.65 -10.18
CA MET A 205 -11.97 3.27 -9.81
C MET A 205 -13.04 2.98 -10.86
N ILE A 206 -14.28 2.88 -10.40
CA ILE A 206 -15.46 2.89 -11.27
C ILE A 206 -16.02 4.30 -11.33
N ILE A 207 -16.11 4.87 -12.53
CA ILE A 207 -16.69 6.19 -12.77
C ILE A 207 -18.02 6.08 -13.51
N GLN A 208 -18.92 7.04 -13.26
CA GLN A 208 -20.25 7.09 -13.89
C GLN A 208 -20.45 8.42 -14.61
N ALA A 209 -21.08 8.38 -15.78
CA ALA A 209 -21.38 9.57 -16.56
C ALA A 209 -22.54 10.39 -15.96
N GLY A 210 -23.47 9.72 -15.29
CA GLY A 210 -24.60 10.31 -14.57
C GLY A 210 -24.20 11.09 -13.32
#